data_AF-A0A3D5UT77-F1
#
_entry.id   AF-A0A3D5UT77-F1
#
_cell.length_a   1.000
_cell.length_b   1.000
_cell.length_c   1.000
_cell.angle_alpha   90.00
_cell.angle_beta   90.00
_cell.angle_gamma   90.00
#
_symmetry.space_group_name_H-M   'P 1'
#
loop_
_entity.id
_entity.type
_entity.pdbx_description
1 polymer ?
#
loop_
_entity_poly.entity_id
_entity_poly.type
_entity_poly.pdbx_seq_one_letter_code
_entity_poly.pdbx_strand_id
1 'polypeptide(L)'
;MFKRIASLALLFAASVITAAGAAELRPAVTVTGDTVTLGDLFDNAGDAAAVIVANAPAPGTRGEISVSRISLAARRNGIEWRNDAGLTHVVVARNGTQVPDMEVAAAIANAIEAQSSALPSSSQLQVDFENGMAGIQVADGAEPTVKVEQLAFNQRSGAFTAILRAPANDMLSPLRR
;
A
#
# COMPACT_ATOMS: atom_id res chain seq x y z
N MET A 1 70.99 35.06 21.06
CA MET A 1 69.99 36.13 20.89
C MET A 1 68.76 35.51 20.23
N PHE A 2 67.71 35.27 21.02
CA PHE A 2 66.47 34.62 20.61
C PHE A 2 65.67 35.48 19.64
N LYS A 3 65.02 34.89 18.62
CA LYS A 3 63.62 35.18 18.23
C LYS A 3 63.00 33.95 17.53
N ARG A 4 62.07 33.30 18.23
CA ARG A 4 61.16 32.27 17.70
C ARG A 4 60.03 32.98 16.96
N ILE A 5 59.73 32.60 15.72
CA ILE A 5 58.56 33.08 15.00
C ILE A 5 57.57 31.91 14.96
N ALA A 6 56.52 32.00 15.79
CA ALA A 6 55.43 31.04 15.82
C ALA A 6 54.40 31.43 14.75
N SER A 7 54.20 30.56 13.77
CA SER A 7 53.18 30.72 12.73
C SER A 7 51.87 30.11 13.22
N LEU A 8 50.87 30.97 13.47
CA LEU A 8 49.51 30.57 13.86
C LEU A 8 48.69 30.28 12.60
N ALA A 9 48.44 29.00 12.30
CA ALA A 9 47.56 28.59 11.22
C ALA A 9 46.09 28.64 11.69
N LEU A 10 45.32 29.60 11.19
CA LEU A 10 43.90 29.73 11.46
C LEU A 10 43.11 28.84 10.47
N LEU A 11 42.63 27.69 10.96
CA LEU A 11 41.72 26.80 10.22
C LEU A 11 40.31 27.42 10.23
N PHE A 12 39.89 27.98 9.10
CA PHE A 12 38.53 28.46 8.89
C PHE A 12 37.65 27.28 8.45
N ALA A 13 36.88 26.70 9.37
CA ALA A 13 35.86 25.71 9.03
C ALA A 13 34.63 26.44 8.47
N ALA A 14 34.47 26.43 7.15
CA ALA A 14 33.27 26.93 6.50
C ALA A 14 32.15 25.89 6.64
N SER A 15 31.25 26.08 7.61
CA SER A 15 30.02 25.31 7.70
C SER A 15 29.07 25.74 6.59
N VAL A 16 28.90 24.89 5.58
CA VAL A 16 27.85 25.07 4.55
C VAL A 16 26.51 24.79 5.21
N ILE A 17 25.76 25.84 5.55
CA ILE A 17 24.35 25.72 5.91
C ILE A 17 23.60 25.46 4.60
N THR A 18 23.29 24.19 4.33
CA THR A 18 22.30 23.84 3.33
C THR A 18 20.94 24.28 3.86
N ALA A 19 20.34 25.31 3.25
CA ALA A 19 18.96 25.66 3.50
C ALA A 19 18.09 24.47 3.06
N ALA A 20 17.74 23.58 3.99
CA ALA A 20 16.75 22.56 3.76
C ALA A 20 15.43 23.29 3.49
N GLY A 21 14.92 23.17 2.26
CA GLY A 21 13.61 23.72 1.89
C GLY A 21 12.55 23.19 2.84
N ALA A 22 11.58 24.04 3.20
CA ALA A 22 10.45 23.64 4.04
C ALA A 22 9.75 22.42 3.43
N ALA A 23 9.32 21.47 4.26
CA ALA A 23 8.68 20.26 3.78
C ALA A 23 7.32 20.61 3.13
N GLU A 24 7.11 20.18 1.89
CA GLU A 24 5.88 20.40 1.15
C GLU A 24 5.06 19.10 1.08
N LEU A 25 3.75 19.21 1.32
CA LEU A 25 2.83 18.08 1.32
C LEU A 25 2.31 17.79 -0.08
N ARG A 26 2.46 16.55 -0.54
CA ARG A 26 1.91 16.10 -1.82
C ARG A 26 0.38 15.95 -1.73
N PRO A 27 -0.40 16.43 -2.73
CA PRO A 27 -1.85 16.26 -2.75
C PRO A 27 -2.28 14.82 -3.09
N ALA A 28 -1.43 14.09 -3.80
CA ALA A 28 -1.64 12.70 -4.14
C ALA A 28 -0.32 11.94 -4.24
N VAL A 29 -0.31 10.68 -3.84
CA VAL A 29 0.86 9.80 -3.85
C VAL A 29 0.46 8.40 -4.32
N THR A 30 1.41 7.70 -4.94
CA THR A 30 1.24 6.29 -5.29
C THR A 30 2.33 5.49 -4.59
N VAL A 31 1.94 4.50 -3.79
CA VAL A 31 2.84 3.67 -3.00
C VAL A 31 2.85 2.23 -3.53
N THR A 32 3.95 1.53 -3.28
CA THR A 32 4.08 0.08 -3.57
C THR A 32 3.96 -0.75 -2.29
N GLY A 33 4.49 -0.23 -1.18
CA GLY A 33 4.45 -0.85 0.15
C GLY A 33 3.05 -0.98 0.75
N ASP A 34 3.00 -1.67 1.88
CA ASP A 34 1.78 -1.89 2.69
C ASP A 34 1.45 -0.74 3.66
N THR A 35 2.35 0.23 3.75
CA THR A 35 2.29 1.37 4.66
C THR A 35 2.59 2.65 3.91
N VAL A 36 2.06 3.75 4.43
CA VAL A 36 2.30 5.11 3.94
C VAL A 36 3.11 5.85 4.98
N THR A 37 4.24 6.39 4.56
CA THR A 37 5.21 7.06 5.43
C THR A 37 5.21 8.57 5.23
N LEU A 38 5.85 9.31 6.14
CA LEU A 38 6.05 10.75 5.96
C LEU A 38 6.92 11.06 4.74
N GLY A 39 7.86 10.17 4.38
CA GLY A 39 8.68 10.30 3.17
C GLY A 39 7.88 10.14 1.87
N ASP A 40 6.81 9.34 1.89
CA ASP A 40 5.91 9.25 0.73
C ASP A 40 5.11 10.54 0.57
N LEU A 41 4.67 11.12 1.69
CA LEU A 41 3.72 12.24 1.72
C LEU A 41 4.39 13.61 1.54
N PHE A 42 5.64 13.78 1.96
CA PHE A 42 6.37 15.05 1.86
C PHE A 42 7.53 14.97 0.88
N ASP A 43 7.77 16.05 0.13
CA ASP A 43 8.96 16.17 -0.73
C ASP A 43 10.28 16.15 0.06
N ASN A 44 10.25 16.62 1.32
CA ASN A 44 11.42 16.66 2.21
C ASN A 44 11.03 16.29 3.66
N ALA A 45 10.93 15.00 3.96
CA ALA A 45 10.62 14.52 5.32
C ALA A 45 11.84 14.38 6.24
N GLY A 46 13.06 14.58 5.72
CA GLY A 46 14.31 14.44 6.47
C GLY A 46 14.45 13.09 7.20
N ASP A 47 14.98 13.12 8.43
CA ASP A 47 15.16 11.94 9.28
C ASP A 47 13.83 11.23 9.63
N ALA A 48 12.71 11.91 9.49
CA ALA A 48 11.38 11.37 9.78
C ALA A 48 10.76 10.63 8.58
N ALA A 49 11.46 10.49 7.46
CA ALA A 49 10.93 9.87 6.24
C ALA A 49 10.37 8.46 6.46
N ALA A 50 10.97 7.65 7.34
CA ALA A 50 10.55 6.27 7.60
C ALA A 50 9.35 6.15 8.57
N VAL A 51 8.83 7.26 9.09
CA VAL A 51 7.72 7.24 10.06
C VAL A 51 6.42 6.87 9.35
N ILE A 52 5.81 5.78 9.80
CA ILE A 52 4.51 5.30 9.28
C ILE A 52 3.38 6.18 9.78
N VAL A 53 2.51 6.62 8.86
CA VAL A 53 1.32 7.44 9.15
C VAL A 53 0.04 6.61 9.10
N ALA A 54 -0.03 5.66 8.16
CA ALA A 54 -1.18 4.79 7.96
C ALA A 54 -0.79 3.51 7.22
N ASN A 55 -1.68 2.53 7.23
CA ASN A 55 -1.62 1.42 6.28
C ASN A 55 -2.01 1.94 4.89
N ALA A 56 -1.35 1.43 3.86
CA ALA A 56 -1.70 1.68 2.48
C ALA A 56 -3.07 1.07 2.14
N PRO A 57 -3.79 1.61 1.14
CA PRO A 57 -5.01 0.99 0.68
C PRO A 57 -4.72 -0.41 0.10
N ALA A 58 -5.81 -1.11 -0.19
CA ALA A 58 -5.78 -2.32 -0.99
C ALA A 58 -4.97 -2.12 -2.30
N PRO A 59 -4.17 -3.11 -2.74
CA PRO A 59 -3.52 -3.04 -4.05
C PRO A 59 -4.54 -2.77 -5.15
N GLY A 60 -4.19 -1.89 -6.10
CA GLY A 60 -5.07 -1.47 -7.18
C GLY A 60 -6.15 -0.47 -6.81
N THR A 61 -6.22 -0.03 -5.54
CA THR A 61 -7.24 0.90 -5.07
C THR A 61 -6.64 2.21 -4.55
N ARG A 62 -7.54 3.12 -4.20
CA ARG A 62 -7.21 4.45 -3.68
C ARG A 62 -7.90 4.65 -2.34
N GLY A 63 -7.26 5.40 -1.47
CA GLY A 63 -7.79 5.83 -0.18
C GLY A 63 -7.36 7.26 0.11
N GLU A 64 -7.84 7.79 1.24
CA GLU A 64 -7.56 9.15 1.66
C GLU A 64 -7.01 9.18 3.07
N ILE A 65 -6.00 10.03 3.29
CA ILE A 65 -5.46 10.32 4.63
C ILE A 65 -5.74 11.78 4.94
N SER A 66 -6.39 12.03 6.08
CA SER A 66 -6.70 13.41 6.49
C SER A 66 -5.42 14.18 6.82
N VAL A 67 -5.39 15.45 6.41
CA VAL A 67 -4.28 16.35 6.71
C VAL A 67 -4.07 16.48 8.22
N SER A 68 -5.13 16.47 9.04
CA SER A 68 -5.00 16.49 10.50
C SER A 68 -4.16 15.32 11.05
N ARG A 69 -4.31 14.11 10.48
CA ARG A 69 -3.49 12.95 10.88
C ARG A 69 -2.04 13.14 10.45
N ILE A 70 -1.82 13.61 9.22
CA ILE A 70 -0.49 13.87 8.67
C ILE A 70 0.23 14.95 9.49
N SER A 71 -0.47 16.06 9.81
CA SER A 71 0.03 17.14 10.67
C SER A 71 0.44 16.64 12.04
N LEU A 72 -0.35 15.75 12.65
CA LEU A 72 0.00 15.19 13.96
C LEU A 72 1.28 14.35 13.90
N ALA A 73 1.41 13.49 12.88
CA ALA A 73 2.61 12.67 12.68
C ALA A 73 3.84 13.54 12.39
N ALA A 74 3.73 14.51 11.49
CA ALA A 74 4.80 15.45 11.14
C ALA A 74 5.30 16.25 12.36
N ARG A 75 4.37 16.84 13.13
CA ARG A 75 4.71 17.61 14.35
C ARG A 75 5.43 16.78 15.40
N ARG A 76 4.99 15.53 15.61
CA ARG A 76 5.63 14.62 16.58
C ARG A 76 7.06 14.24 16.21
N ASN A 77 7.42 14.36 14.93
CA ASN A 77 8.73 14.00 14.40
C ASN A 77 9.54 15.20 13.92
N GLY A 78 9.16 16.42 14.35
CA GLY A 78 9.94 17.63 14.08
C GLY A 78 9.96 18.09 12.62
N ILE A 79 9.00 17.65 11.80
CA ILE A 79 8.86 18.17 10.44
C ILE A 79 8.20 19.54 10.51
N GLU A 80 8.97 20.58 10.17
CA GLU A 80 8.47 21.94 9.97
C GLU A 80 7.82 22.06 8.59
N TRP A 81 6.50 22.29 8.57
CA TRP A 81 5.73 22.41 7.34
C TRP A 81 4.47 23.27 7.52
N ARG A 82 3.91 23.71 6.40
CA ARG A 82 2.66 24.48 6.35
C ARG A 82 1.75 23.96 5.25
N ASN A 83 0.45 24.04 5.47
CA ASN A 83 -0.55 23.64 4.49
C ASN A 83 -0.95 24.84 3.62
N ASP A 84 -0.01 25.32 2.82
CA ASP A 84 -0.22 26.52 1.99
C ASP A 84 -1.21 26.24 0.84
N ALA A 85 -1.31 24.98 0.41
CA ALA A 85 -2.26 24.50 -0.60
C ALA A 85 -3.70 24.31 -0.08
N GLY A 86 -3.95 24.46 1.22
CA GLY A 86 -5.30 24.32 1.80
C GLY A 86 -5.89 22.90 1.71
N LEU A 87 -5.04 21.88 1.66
CA LEU A 87 -5.47 20.48 1.56
C LEU A 87 -6.23 20.05 2.81
N THR A 88 -7.28 19.25 2.63
CA THR A 88 -7.98 18.59 3.75
C THR A 88 -7.62 17.11 3.83
N HIS A 89 -7.26 16.51 2.69
CA HIS A 89 -6.91 15.11 2.52
C HIS A 89 -5.79 14.97 1.49
N VAL A 90 -5.04 13.87 1.60
CA VAL A 90 -4.11 13.39 0.58
C VAL A 90 -4.63 12.09 0.01
N VAL A 91 -4.70 12.00 -1.32
CA VAL A 91 -5.12 10.79 -2.02
C VAL A 91 -3.94 9.84 -2.12
N VAL A 92 -4.08 8.65 -1.57
CA VAL A 92 -3.07 7.59 -1.66
C VAL A 92 -3.60 6.53 -2.61
N ALA A 93 -2.89 6.26 -3.69
CA ALA A 93 -3.09 5.07 -4.50
C ALA A 93 -2.06 4.00 -4.13
N ARG A 94 -2.43 2.72 -4.24
CA ARG A 94 -1.45 1.63 -4.18
C ARG A 94 -1.46 0.90 -5.51
N ASN A 95 -0.30 0.76 -6.13
CA ASN A 95 -0.20 -0.04 -7.34
C ASN A 95 -0.62 -1.49 -7.07
N GLY A 96 -1.19 -2.10 -8.10
CA GLY A 96 -1.59 -3.48 -8.05
C GLY A 96 -1.34 -4.18 -9.39
N THR A 97 -1.02 -5.46 -9.29
CA THR A 97 -0.99 -6.39 -10.41
C THR A 97 -2.25 -7.24 -10.36
N GLN A 98 -2.94 -7.36 -11.50
CA GLN A 98 -4.17 -8.13 -11.60
C GLN A 98 -3.88 -9.64 -11.45
N VAL A 99 -4.69 -10.30 -10.61
CA VAL A 99 -4.77 -11.77 -10.58
C VAL A 99 -5.56 -12.22 -11.81
N PRO A 100 -5.06 -13.15 -12.64
CA PRO A 100 -5.78 -13.63 -13.80
C PRO A 100 -7.18 -14.15 -13.42
N ASP A 101 -8.22 -13.72 -14.14
CA ASP A 101 -9.60 -14.11 -13.82
C ASP A 101 -9.78 -15.64 -13.87
N MET A 102 -9.03 -16.33 -14.73
CA MET A 102 -9.02 -17.80 -14.80
C MET A 102 -8.49 -18.47 -13.53
N GLU A 103 -7.55 -17.85 -12.84
CA GLU A 103 -7.00 -18.37 -11.59
C GLU A 103 -8.00 -18.18 -10.46
N VAL A 104 -8.68 -17.03 -10.41
CA VAL A 104 -9.78 -16.79 -9.48
C VAL A 104 -10.94 -17.75 -9.71
N ALA A 105 -11.36 -17.92 -10.96
CA ALA A 105 -12.40 -18.86 -11.35
C ALA A 105 -12.05 -20.30 -10.96
N ALA A 106 -10.81 -20.75 -11.23
CA ALA A 106 -10.35 -22.07 -10.85
C ALA A 106 -10.34 -22.27 -9.32
N ALA A 107 -9.87 -21.27 -8.56
CA ALA A 107 -9.86 -21.34 -7.09
C ALA A 107 -11.28 -21.47 -6.52
N ILE A 108 -12.25 -20.72 -7.06
CA ILE A 108 -13.66 -20.78 -6.66
C ILE A 108 -14.29 -22.12 -7.05
N ALA A 109 -14.07 -22.59 -8.28
CA ALA A 109 -14.58 -23.88 -8.75
C ALA A 109 -14.10 -25.02 -7.86
N ASN A 110 -12.79 -25.07 -7.59
CA ASN A 110 -12.19 -26.07 -6.70
C ASN A 110 -12.78 -26.01 -5.28
N ALA A 111 -13.06 -24.81 -4.76
CA ALA A 111 -13.69 -24.65 -3.44
C ALA A 111 -15.15 -25.12 -3.43
N ILE A 112 -15.91 -24.87 -4.50
CA ILE A 112 -17.29 -25.36 -4.65
C ILE A 112 -17.31 -26.88 -4.71
N GLU A 113 -16.42 -27.50 -5.48
CA GLU A 113 -16.30 -28.96 -5.59
C GLU A 113 -15.93 -29.59 -4.24
N ALA A 114 -14.96 -29.01 -3.53
CA ALA A 114 -14.54 -29.49 -2.21
C ALA A 114 -15.66 -29.40 -1.16
N GLN A 115 -16.53 -28.39 -1.23
CA GLN A 115 -17.65 -28.21 -0.30
C GLN A 115 -18.91 -29.01 -0.70
N SER A 116 -19.07 -29.32 -1.99
CA SER A 116 -20.29 -29.94 -2.53
C SER A 116 -20.10 -31.43 -2.78
N SER A 117 -20.39 -32.27 -1.77
CA SER A 117 -20.42 -33.74 -1.95
C SER A 117 -21.46 -34.24 -2.96
N ALA A 118 -22.37 -33.39 -3.40
CA ALA A 118 -23.45 -33.70 -4.33
C ALA A 118 -23.06 -33.53 -5.81
N LEU A 119 -21.93 -32.89 -6.12
CA LEU A 119 -21.47 -32.74 -7.49
C LEU A 119 -20.68 -33.99 -7.91
N PRO A 120 -21.00 -34.60 -9.07
CA PRO A 120 -20.17 -35.63 -9.67
C PRO A 120 -18.74 -35.13 -9.86
N SER A 121 -17.74 -36.00 -9.65
CA SER A 121 -16.31 -35.67 -9.84
C SER A 121 -15.93 -35.32 -11.28
N SER A 122 -16.86 -35.47 -12.24
CA SER A 122 -16.71 -35.11 -13.66
C SER A 122 -17.49 -33.86 -14.04
N SER A 123 -18.07 -33.13 -13.10
CA SER A 123 -18.75 -31.87 -13.37
C SER A 123 -17.75 -30.80 -13.73
N GLN A 124 -17.98 -30.10 -14.84
CA GLN A 124 -17.19 -28.94 -15.23
C GLN A 124 -17.90 -27.69 -14.75
N LEU A 125 -17.32 -26.98 -13.78
CA LEU A 125 -17.85 -25.72 -13.28
C LEU A 125 -17.29 -24.56 -14.10
N GLN A 126 -18.19 -23.79 -14.73
CA GLN A 126 -17.87 -22.48 -15.26
C GLN A 126 -18.25 -21.42 -14.21
N VAL A 127 -17.33 -20.51 -13.92
CA VAL A 127 -17.54 -19.41 -12.98
C VAL A 127 -17.62 -18.13 -13.79
N ASP A 128 -18.78 -17.47 -13.71
CA ASP A 128 -19.00 -16.15 -14.31
C ASP A 128 -19.10 -15.10 -13.18
N PHE A 129 -18.46 -13.95 -13.38
CA PHE A 129 -18.48 -12.83 -12.44
C PHE A 129 -19.55 -11.82 -12.83
N GLU A 130 -20.23 -11.23 -11.85
CA GLU A 130 -21.34 -10.27 -12.08
C GLU A 130 -20.93 -9.07 -12.96
N ASN A 131 -19.71 -8.57 -12.78
CA ASN A 131 -19.15 -7.46 -13.57
C ASN A 131 -18.21 -7.92 -14.70
N GLY A 132 -18.21 -9.21 -15.05
CA GLY A 132 -17.38 -9.78 -16.11
C GLY A 132 -15.90 -10.00 -15.76
N MET A 133 -15.44 -9.56 -14.59
CA MET A 133 -14.07 -9.77 -14.09
C MET A 133 -14.07 -9.96 -12.57
N ALA A 134 -13.04 -10.65 -12.05
CA ALA A 134 -12.88 -10.85 -10.62
C ALA A 134 -12.42 -9.56 -9.90
N GLY A 135 -11.67 -8.71 -10.61
CA GLY A 135 -11.19 -7.43 -10.09
C GLY A 135 -10.19 -7.55 -8.92
N ILE A 136 -9.62 -8.74 -8.70
CA ILE A 136 -8.67 -8.99 -7.62
C ILE A 136 -7.27 -8.52 -8.06
N GLN A 137 -6.65 -7.69 -7.23
CA GLN A 137 -5.29 -7.21 -7.44
C GLN A 137 -4.42 -7.49 -6.22
N VAL A 138 -3.17 -7.86 -6.47
CA VAL A 138 -2.11 -8.04 -5.46
C VAL A 138 -1.09 -6.91 -5.57
N ALA A 139 -0.30 -6.69 -4.52
CA ALA A 139 0.75 -5.67 -4.56
C ALA A 139 1.79 -5.98 -5.65
N ASP A 140 2.43 -4.94 -6.19
CA ASP A 140 3.51 -5.11 -7.17
C ASP A 140 4.64 -5.97 -6.58
N GLY A 141 5.08 -6.97 -7.34
CA GLY A 141 6.09 -7.95 -6.93
C GLY A 141 5.57 -9.09 -6.06
N ALA A 142 4.30 -9.08 -5.66
CA ALA A 142 3.66 -10.21 -5.01
C ALA A 142 3.20 -11.25 -6.05
N GLU A 143 3.13 -12.51 -5.65
CA GLU A 143 2.58 -13.56 -6.51
C GLU A 143 1.08 -13.30 -6.74
N PRO A 144 0.60 -13.30 -8.00
CA PRO A 144 -0.80 -13.04 -8.33
C PRO A 144 -1.66 -14.28 -8.06
N THR A 145 -1.66 -14.75 -6.82
CA THR A 145 -2.38 -15.96 -6.39
C THR A 145 -3.56 -15.63 -5.50
N VAL A 146 -4.53 -16.54 -5.45
CA VAL A 146 -5.74 -16.36 -4.64
C VAL A 146 -6.12 -17.63 -3.89
N LYS A 147 -6.63 -17.44 -2.67
CA LYS A 147 -7.19 -18.51 -1.84
C LYS A 147 -8.62 -18.16 -1.44
N VAL A 148 -9.51 -19.14 -1.53
CA VAL A 148 -10.88 -19.03 -1.01
C VAL A 148 -10.86 -19.29 0.49
N GLU A 149 -11.22 -18.28 1.29
CA GLU A 149 -11.28 -18.36 2.75
C GLU A 149 -12.69 -18.68 3.23
N GLN A 150 -13.71 -18.15 2.54
CA GLN A 150 -15.11 -18.50 2.80
C GLN A 150 -15.85 -18.65 1.48
N LEU A 151 -16.81 -19.56 1.46
CA LEU A 151 -17.64 -19.82 0.31
C LEU A 151 -19.07 -20.11 0.77
N ALA A 152 -20.00 -19.33 0.23
CA ALA A 152 -21.43 -19.60 0.30
C ALA A 152 -21.90 -19.90 -1.13
N PHE A 153 -22.30 -21.14 -1.39
CA PHE A 153 -22.79 -21.57 -2.69
C PHE A 153 -24.24 -22.05 -2.59
N ASN A 154 -25.10 -21.55 -3.49
CA ASN A 154 -26.48 -21.97 -3.63
C ASN A 154 -26.62 -22.89 -4.84
N GLN A 155 -26.72 -24.19 -4.61
CA GLN A 155 -26.84 -25.21 -5.67
C GLN A 155 -28.09 -25.06 -6.54
N ARG A 156 -29.19 -24.50 -6.02
CA ARG A 156 -30.44 -24.36 -6.78
C ARG A 156 -30.34 -23.25 -7.83
N SER A 157 -29.70 -22.14 -7.47
CA SER A 157 -29.56 -20.98 -8.36
C SER A 157 -28.20 -20.88 -9.05
N GLY A 158 -27.21 -21.65 -8.63
CA GLY A 158 -25.82 -21.52 -9.09
C GLY A 158 -25.09 -20.28 -8.53
N ALA A 159 -25.76 -19.46 -7.71
CA ALA A 159 -25.17 -18.25 -7.16
C ALA A 159 -24.14 -18.58 -6.08
N PHE A 160 -23.06 -17.83 -6.03
CA PHE A 160 -22.07 -17.93 -4.97
C PHE A 160 -21.71 -16.57 -4.38
N THR A 161 -21.16 -16.59 -3.19
CA THR A 161 -20.41 -15.48 -2.59
C THR A 161 -19.16 -16.07 -1.99
N ALA A 162 -18.00 -15.57 -2.39
CA ALA A 162 -16.73 -16.02 -1.87
C ALA A 162 -16.07 -14.88 -1.10
N ILE A 163 -15.29 -15.22 -0.08
CA ILE A 163 -14.32 -14.33 0.53
C ILE A 163 -12.94 -14.85 0.15
N LEU A 164 -12.18 -14.03 -0.55
CA LEU A 164 -10.90 -14.35 -1.16
C LEU A 164 -9.77 -13.65 -0.42
N ARG A 165 -8.61 -14.31 -0.35
CA ARG A 165 -7.33 -13.76 0.10
C ARG A 165 -6.37 -13.74 -1.08
N ALA A 166 -5.73 -12.60 -1.31
CA ALA A 166 -4.73 -12.44 -2.35
C ALA A 166 -3.59 -11.52 -1.86
N PRO A 167 -2.32 -11.95 -1.91
CA PRO A 167 -1.83 -13.27 -2.34
C PRO A 167 -2.29 -14.43 -1.45
N ALA A 168 -2.41 -15.64 -2.01
CA ALA A 168 -2.97 -16.81 -1.34
C ALA A 168 -2.26 -17.16 0.00
N ASN A 169 -0.94 -17.00 0.02
CA ASN A 169 -0.08 -17.40 1.14
C ASN A 169 0.23 -16.26 2.13
N ASP A 170 -0.32 -15.06 1.89
CA ASP A 170 -0.09 -13.91 2.78
C ASP A 170 -1.25 -13.76 3.79
N MET A 171 -0.96 -14.11 5.04
CA MET A 171 -1.94 -14.00 6.13
C MET A 171 -2.33 -12.56 6.48
N LEU A 172 -1.47 -11.58 6.16
CA LEU A 172 -1.72 -10.16 6.40
C LEU A 172 -2.50 -9.50 5.26
N SER A 173 -2.62 -10.21 4.13
CA SER A 173 -3.39 -9.70 3.00
C SER A 173 -4.88 -9.56 3.31
N PRO A 174 -5.50 -8.46 2.88
CA PRO A 174 -6.89 -8.16 3.16
C PRO A 174 -7.82 -9.14 2.44
N LEU A 175 -8.93 -9.45 3.10
CA LEU A 175 -10.00 -10.25 2.50
C LEU A 175 -10.83 -9.43 1.52
N ARG A 176 -11.21 -10.06 0.41
CA ARG A 176 -12.03 -9.49 -0.68
C ARG A 176 -13.30 -10.32 -0.85
N ARG A 177 -14.41 -9.67 -1.17
CA ARG A 177 -15.70 -10.33 -1.46
C ARG A 177 -15.98 -10.27 -2.94
#